data_AF-A0A1V6FWL4-F1
#
_entry.id   AF-A0A1V6FWL4-F1
#
_cell.length_a   1.000
_cell.length_b   1.000
_cell.length_c   1.000
_cell.angle_alpha   90.00
_cell.angle_beta   90.00
_cell.angle_gamma   90.00
#
_symmetry.space_group_name_H-M   'P 1'
#
loop_
_entity.id
_entity.type
_entity.pdbx_description
1 polymer ?
#
loop_
_entity_poly.entity_id
_entity_poly.type
_entity_poly.pdbx_seq_one_letter_code
_entity_poly.pdbx_strand_id
1 'polypeptide(L)'
;MTWVEESVPLTKENIDNILKYLPLLEDKANKFYCEDSQDESGAVVLPFYVLTGIGLKFYDDLYKEGFVTKFRWMDWIAEAGEYSASDEKLSKADIKDIRRLLTTIIRQGRFCEGLLEETIESGLMLKIFKRLKEIRKKMD
;
A
#
# COMPACT_ATOMS: atom_id res chain seq x y z
N MET A 1 -1.28 7.21 -14.29
CA MET A 1 -0.30 6.91 -13.22
C MET A 1 0.95 7.76 -13.44
N THR A 2 1.28 8.61 -12.49
CA THR A 2 2.49 9.45 -12.53
C THR A 2 3.62 8.71 -11.82
N TRP A 3 4.81 8.67 -12.44
CA TRP A 3 6.00 8.09 -11.83
C TRP A 3 6.92 9.20 -11.34
N VAL A 4 7.39 9.05 -10.11
CA VAL A 4 8.35 9.95 -9.49
C VAL A 4 9.66 9.22 -9.21
N GLU A 5 10.78 9.92 -9.29
CA GLU A 5 12.07 9.38 -8.87
C GLU A 5 12.14 9.31 -7.34
N GLU A 6 12.86 8.33 -6.79
CA GLU A 6 13.02 8.18 -5.32
C GLU A 6 13.71 9.41 -4.69
N SER A 7 14.52 10.12 -5.47
CA SER A 7 15.18 11.36 -5.04
C SER A 7 14.21 12.53 -4.81
N VAL A 8 12.99 12.47 -5.35
CA VAL A 8 11.96 13.49 -5.10
C VAL A 8 11.40 13.25 -3.70
N PRO A 9 11.57 14.18 -2.74
CA PRO A 9 11.12 13.98 -1.37
C PRO A 9 9.60 14.03 -1.27
N LEU A 10 9.02 13.23 -0.35
CA LEU A 10 7.61 13.34 0.02
C LEU A 10 7.42 14.59 0.87
N THR A 11 6.45 15.42 0.49
CA THR A 11 6.09 16.59 1.28
C THR A 11 5.15 16.19 2.43
N LYS A 12 5.01 17.08 3.43
CA LYS A 12 4.00 16.93 4.49
C LYS A 12 2.59 16.76 3.91
N GLU A 13 2.26 17.54 2.88
CA GLU A 13 0.96 17.48 2.21
C GLU A 13 0.71 16.13 1.54
N ASN A 14 1.72 15.55 0.87
CA ASN A 14 1.58 14.22 0.28
C ASN A 14 1.25 13.16 1.33
N ILE A 15 1.95 13.23 2.47
CA ILE A 15 1.73 12.30 3.58
C ILE A 15 0.34 12.53 4.19
N ASP A 16 -0.08 13.77 4.39
CA ASP A 16 -1.41 14.11 4.93
C ASP A 16 -2.54 13.63 4.02
N ASN A 17 -2.36 13.73 2.70
CA ASN A 17 -3.32 13.23 1.72
C ASN A 17 -3.48 11.71 1.79
N ILE A 18 -2.38 10.97 1.91
CA ILE A 18 -2.43 9.51 2.05
C ILE A 18 -2.94 9.08 3.42
N LEU A 19 -2.62 9.81 4.50
CA LEU A 19 -3.12 9.49 5.84
C LEU A 19 -4.64 9.62 6.00
N LYS A 20 -5.36 10.25 5.04
CA LYS A 20 -6.84 10.22 4.98
C LYS A 20 -7.41 8.81 4.87
N TYR A 21 -6.64 7.84 4.38
CA TYR A 21 -7.05 6.44 4.31
C TYR A 21 -6.85 5.65 5.61
N LEU A 22 -6.10 6.19 6.57
CA LEU A 22 -5.89 5.52 7.86
C LEU A 22 -7.20 5.15 8.58
N PRO A 23 -8.19 6.06 8.78
CA PRO A 23 -9.46 5.68 9.42
C PRO A 23 -10.23 4.63 8.62
N LEU A 24 -10.11 4.62 7.28
CA LEU A 24 -10.74 3.60 6.43
C LEU A 24 -10.09 2.23 6.60
N LEU A 25 -8.77 2.19 6.80
CA LEU A 25 -8.03 0.97 7.11
C LEU A 25 -8.26 0.46 8.55
N GLU A 26 -8.65 1.34 9.49
CA GLU A 26 -8.96 0.96 10.87
C GLU A 26 -10.33 0.29 11.01
N ASP A 27 -11.30 0.70 10.20
CA ASP A 27 -12.64 0.11 10.19
C ASP A 27 -12.76 -1.01 9.14
N LYS A 28 -12.80 -2.24 9.64
CA LYS A 28 -12.92 -3.48 8.83
C LYS A 28 -14.22 -3.60 8.03
N ALA A 29 -15.22 -2.73 8.29
CA ALA A 29 -16.41 -2.66 7.46
C ALA A 29 -16.12 -2.05 6.08
N ASN A 30 -15.07 -1.23 5.95
CA ASN A 30 -14.67 -0.67 4.67
C ASN A 30 -14.06 -1.75 3.78
N LYS A 31 -14.59 -1.87 2.56
CA LYS A 31 -14.11 -2.82 1.56
C LYS A 31 -13.28 -2.09 0.52
N PHE A 32 -11.96 -2.37 0.51
CA PHE A 32 -11.05 -1.89 -0.54
C PHE A 32 -11.10 -2.77 -1.78
N TYR A 33 -11.56 -4.01 -1.63
CA TYR A 33 -11.72 -4.97 -2.70
C TYR A 33 -12.94 -5.85 -2.44
N CYS A 34 -13.37 -6.56 -3.48
CA CYS A 34 -14.33 -7.65 -3.40
C CYS A 34 -13.77 -8.90 -4.09
N GLU A 35 -14.19 -10.05 -3.59
CA GLU A 35 -13.99 -11.33 -4.25
C GLU A 35 -15.11 -11.48 -5.27
N ASP A 36 -14.75 -11.51 -6.55
CA ASP A 36 -15.70 -11.80 -7.62
C ASP A 36 -15.01 -12.62 -8.69
N SER A 37 -15.13 -13.93 -8.54
CA SER A 37 -14.50 -14.89 -9.44
C SER A 37 -15.49 -15.57 -10.35
N GLN A 38 -16.75 -15.16 -10.37
CA GLN A 38 -17.78 -15.81 -11.16
C GLN A 38 -18.62 -14.79 -11.91
N ASP A 39 -18.74 -14.96 -13.23
CA ASP A 39 -19.71 -14.16 -13.98
C ASP A 39 -21.16 -14.58 -13.69
N GLU A 40 -22.13 -13.90 -14.32
CA GLU A 40 -23.57 -14.21 -14.18
C GLU A 40 -23.92 -15.66 -14.56
N SER A 41 -23.05 -16.35 -15.31
CA SER A 41 -23.22 -17.76 -15.70
C SER A 41 -22.56 -18.75 -14.73
N GLY A 42 -21.89 -18.27 -13.69
CA GLY A 42 -21.12 -19.07 -12.73
C GLY A 42 -19.76 -19.51 -13.26
N ALA A 43 -19.30 -18.97 -14.39
CA ALA A 43 -18.00 -19.31 -14.96
C ALA A 43 -16.88 -18.59 -14.21
N VAL A 44 -15.78 -19.29 -13.93
CA VAL A 44 -14.65 -18.70 -13.22
C VAL A 44 -13.99 -17.62 -14.09
N VAL A 45 -14.00 -16.38 -13.62
CA VAL A 45 -13.38 -15.23 -14.26
C VAL A 45 -12.19 -14.72 -13.46
N LEU A 46 -11.15 -14.30 -14.18
CA LEU A 46 -10.01 -13.59 -13.60
C LEU A 46 -10.18 -12.09 -13.87
N PRO A 47 -9.83 -11.21 -12.92
CA PRO A 47 -9.25 -11.53 -11.61
C PRO A 47 -10.29 -11.94 -10.56
N PHE A 48 -9.88 -12.80 -9.61
CA PHE A 48 -10.64 -13.19 -8.42
C PHE A 48 -10.88 -11.99 -7.48
N TYR A 49 -9.91 -11.07 -7.41
CA TYR A 49 -10.03 -9.85 -6.60
C TYR A 49 -10.22 -8.62 -7.49
N VAL A 50 -11.24 -7.82 -7.16
CA VAL A 50 -11.53 -6.54 -7.82
C VAL A 50 -11.49 -5.41 -6.81
N LEU A 51 -10.74 -4.34 -7.10
CA LEU A 51 -10.72 -3.15 -6.27
C LEU A 51 -12.07 -2.43 -6.31
N THR A 52 -12.62 -2.09 -5.14
CA THR A 52 -13.81 -1.24 -5.04
C THR A 52 -13.46 0.21 -5.38
N GLY A 53 -14.45 1.11 -5.42
CA GLY A 53 -14.19 2.55 -5.57
C GLY A 53 -13.22 3.12 -4.52
N ILE A 54 -13.24 2.59 -3.29
CA ILE A 54 -12.29 2.99 -2.24
C ILE A 54 -10.88 2.48 -2.57
N GLY A 55 -10.77 1.20 -2.95
CA GLY A 55 -9.48 0.60 -3.31
C GLY A 55 -8.83 1.20 -4.55
N LEU A 56 -9.62 1.48 -5.58
CA LEU A 56 -9.15 2.15 -6.80
C LEU A 56 -8.63 3.56 -6.48
N LYS A 57 -9.39 4.34 -5.71
CA LYS A 57 -8.96 5.69 -5.31
C LYS A 57 -7.70 5.65 -4.43
N PHE A 58 -7.62 4.69 -3.51
CA PHE A 58 -6.44 4.47 -2.69
C PHE A 58 -5.20 4.15 -3.54
N TYR A 59 -5.34 3.20 -4.47
CA TYR A 59 -4.29 2.81 -5.41
C TYR A 59 -3.81 4.00 -6.24
N ASP A 60 -4.74 4.77 -6.82
CA ASP A 60 -4.41 5.93 -7.65
C ASP A 60 -3.76 7.05 -6.86
N ASP A 61 -4.24 7.32 -5.64
CA ASP A 61 -3.66 8.36 -4.78
C ASP A 61 -2.23 8.00 -4.36
N LEU A 62 -1.88 6.72 -4.14
CA LEU A 62 -0.49 6.32 -3.87
C LEU A 62 0.46 6.69 -5.03
N TYR A 63 0.00 6.62 -6.27
CA TYR A 63 0.77 7.11 -7.42
C TYR A 63 0.80 8.64 -7.47
N LYS A 64 -0.37 9.27 -7.33
CA LYS A 64 -0.53 10.72 -7.45
C LYS A 64 0.30 11.48 -6.40
N GLU A 65 0.29 11.00 -5.17
CA GLU A 65 1.02 11.60 -4.04
C GLU A 65 2.50 11.15 -3.99
N GLY A 66 2.95 10.39 -4.99
CA GLY A 66 4.37 10.05 -5.16
C GLY A 66 4.89 8.94 -4.24
N PHE A 67 4.02 8.19 -3.56
CA PHE A 67 4.43 7.06 -2.74
C PHE A 67 4.93 5.88 -3.57
N VAL A 68 4.34 5.65 -4.75
CA VAL A 68 4.91 4.71 -5.71
C VAL A 68 6.03 5.38 -6.49
N THR A 69 7.25 4.93 -6.26
CA THR A 69 8.46 5.59 -6.78
C THR A 69 9.34 4.66 -7.61
N LYS A 70 10.21 5.22 -8.44
CA LYS A 70 11.23 4.44 -9.16
C LYS A 70 12.40 4.13 -8.24
N PHE A 71 12.59 2.84 -7.98
CA PHE A 71 13.80 2.26 -7.42
C PHE A 71 13.89 0.78 -7.82
N ARG A 72 15.01 0.10 -7.55
CA ARG A 72 15.19 -1.33 -7.83
C ARG A 72 14.45 -2.21 -6.82
N TRP A 73 13.12 -2.14 -6.83
CA TRP A 73 12.24 -2.83 -5.88
C TRP A 73 12.41 -4.36 -5.90
N MET A 74 12.71 -4.95 -7.06
CA MET A 74 12.93 -6.41 -7.16
C MET A 74 14.11 -6.88 -6.31
N ASP A 75 15.19 -6.09 -6.26
CA ASP A 75 16.37 -6.41 -5.43
C ASP A 75 16.06 -6.23 -3.93
N TRP A 76 14.94 -5.59 -3.59
CA TRP A 76 14.55 -5.21 -2.24
C TRP A 76 13.40 -6.06 -1.66
N ILE A 77 12.91 -7.05 -2.40
CA ILE A 77 11.78 -7.91 -1.97
C ILE A 77 12.11 -8.65 -0.67
N ALA A 78 13.31 -9.20 -0.53
CA ALA A 78 13.73 -9.91 0.68
C ALA A 78 13.71 -8.98 1.90
N GLU A 79 14.24 -7.77 1.75
CA GLU A 79 14.25 -6.74 2.79
C GLU A 79 12.81 -6.31 3.16
N ALA A 80 11.92 -6.13 2.17
CA ALA A 80 10.50 -5.84 2.38
C ALA A 80 9.79 -6.94 3.21
N GLY A 81 10.16 -8.21 2.98
CA GLY A 81 9.66 -9.35 3.73
C GLY A 81 10.00 -9.26 5.23
N GLU A 82 11.19 -8.77 5.59
CA GLU A 82 11.59 -8.61 6.99
C GLU A 82 10.75 -7.57 7.74
N TYR A 83 10.32 -6.49 7.09
CA TYR A 83 9.40 -5.52 7.69
C TYR A 83 8.01 -6.11 7.93
N SER A 84 7.60 -7.06 7.09
CA SER A 84 6.32 -7.78 7.23
C SER A 84 6.36 -8.79 8.37
N ALA A 85 7.54 -9.38 8.62
CA ALA A 85 7.76 -10.39 9.66
C ALA A 85 8.11 -9.83 11.04
N SER A 86 8.51 -8.56 11.16
CA SER A 86 8.99 -7.95 12.41
C SER A 86 8.37 -6.59 12.69
N ASP A 87 7.45 -6.56 13.66
CA ASP A 87 6.87 -5.31 14.18
C ASP A 87 7.94 -4.36 14.73
N GLU A 88 9.02 -4.91 15.31
CA GLU A 88 10.15 -4.10 15.78
C GLU A 88 10.84 -3.38 14.61
N LYS A 89 11.13 -4.10 13.52
CA LYS A 89 11.75 -3.51 12.32
C LYS A 89 10.85 -2.45 11.70
N LEU A 90 9.56 -2.74 11.56
CA LEU A 90 8.56 -1.79 11.05
C LEU A 90 8.43 -0.54 11.95
N SER A 91 8.53 -0.69 13.26
CA SER A 91 8.49 0.46 14.19
C SER A 91 9.66 1.43 14.02
N LYS A 92 10.78 0.96 13.46
CA LYS A 92 12.00 1.73 13.21
C LYS A 92 12.09 2.28 11.78
N ALA A 93 11.28 1.76 10.85
CA ALA A 93 11.25 2.16 9.44
C ALA A 93 11.19 3.68 9.26
N ASP A 94 12.04 4.26 8.42
CA ASP A 94 11.98 5.68 8.10
C ASP A 94 11.01 5.97 6.94
N ILE A 95 10.92 7.24 6.51
CA ILE A 95 10.02 7.62 5.41
C ILE A 95 10.38 6.93 4.08
N LYS A 96 11.66 6.67 3.86
CA LYS A 96 12.16 6.03 2.65
C LYS A 96 11.79 4.54 2.67
N ASP A 97 11.95 3.87 3.81
CA ASP A 97 11.53 2.49 4.00
C ASP A 97 10.02 2.32 3.77
N ILE A 98 9.20 3.20 4.35
CA ILE A 98 7.74 3.17 4.15
C ILE A 98 7.37 3.35 2.67
N ARG A 99 8.00 4.30 1.98
CA ARG A 99 7.79 4.52 0.55
C ARG A 99 8.20 3.31 -0.29
N ARG A 100 9.31 2.65 0.05
CA ARG A 100 9.79 1.42 -0.60
C ARG A 100 8.88 0.23 -0.33
N LEU A 101 8.36 0.07 0.88
CA LEU A 101 7.37 -0.97 1.22
C LEU A 101 6.11 -0.81 0.37
N LEU A 102 5.52 0.39 0.37
CA LEU A 102 4.32 0.67 -0.41
C LEU A 102 4.55 0.47 -1.90
N THR A 103 5.67 0.95 -2.43
CA THR A 103 6.04 0.69 -3.82
C THR A 103 6.17 -0.81 -4.09
N THR A 104 6.84 -1.57 -3.21
CA THR A 104 7.05 -3.02 -3.39
C THR A 104 5.72 -3.76 -3.41
N ILE A 105 4.83 -3.51 -2.44
CA ILE A 105 3.48 -4.10 -2.37
C ILE A 105 2.69 -3.82 -3.66
N ILE A 106 2.62 -2.56 -4.06
CA ILE A 106 1.83 -2.14 -5.24
C ILE A 106 2.41 -2.69 -6.55
N ARG A 107 3.74 -2.80 -6.65
CA ARG A 107 4.42 -3.30 -7.85
C ARG A 107 4.37 -4.81 -7.94
N GLN A 108 4.61 -5.50 -6.83
CA GLN A 108 4.58 -6.95 -6.75
C GLN A 108 3.15 -7.47 -6.91
N GLY A 109 2.13 -6.74 -6.44
CA GLY A 109 0.72 -7.11 -6.61
C GLY A 109 0.26 -7.18 -8.07
N ARG A 110 1.02 -6.62 -9.01
CA ARG A 110 0.77 -6.79 -10.46
C ARG A 110 1.16 -8.17 -10.99
N PHE A 111 1.95 -8.92 -10.23
CA PHE A 111 2.44 -10.25 -10.57
C PHE A 111 1.91 -11.32 -9.61
N CYS A 112 1.45 -10.91 -8.43
CA CYS A 112 0.90 -11.74 -7.39
C CYS A 112 -0.50 -11.21 -7.05
N GLU A 113 -1.50 -11.74 -7.76
CA GLU A 113 -2.91 -11.43 -7.48
C GLU A 113 -3.22 -11.68 -6.00
N GLY A 114 -4.02 -10.81 -5.39
CA GLY A 114 -4.40 -10.91 -3.98
C GLY A 114 -3.37 -10.33 -3.00
N LEU A 115 -2.18 -9.91 -3.44
CA LEU A 115 -1.15 -9.40 -2.51
C LEU A 115 -1.58 -8.11 -1.81
N LEU A 116 -2.21 -7.17 -2.53
CA LEU A 116 -2.65 -5.91 -1.94
C LEU A 116 -3.76 -6.17 -0.92
N GLU A 117 -4.67 -7.06 -1.29
CA GLU A 117 -5.80 -7.54 -0.50
C GLU A 117 -5.32 -8.22 0.78
N GLU A 118 -4.40 -9.18 0.68
CA GLU A 118 -3.77 -9.86 1.82
C GLU A 118 -3.05 -8.86 2.74
N THR A 119 -2.35 -7.88 2.16
CA THR A 119 -1.66 -6.84 2.94
C THR A 119 -2.65 -5.98 3.74
N ILE A 120 -3.85 -5.74 3.20
CA ILE A 120 -4.92 -5.01 3.88
C ILE A 120 -5.55 -5.90 4.97
N GLU A 121 -5.96 -7.12 4.66
CA GLU A 121 -6.65 -8.03 5.60
C GLU A 121 -5.79 -8.48 6.78
N SER A 122 -4.51 -8.77 6.52
CA SER A 122 -3.54 -9.11 7.57
C SER A 122 -3.28 -7.94 8.53
N GLY A 123 -3.70 -6.73 8.17
CA GLY A 123 -3.45 -5.50 8.93
C GLY A 123 -2.04 -4.93 8.74
N LEU A 124 -1.22 -5.51 7.85
CA LEU A 124 0.10 -4.98 7.54
C LEU A 124 0.01 -3.57 6.94
N MET A 125 -0.93 -3.33 6.02
CA MET A 125 -1.18 -1.99 5.45
C MET A 125 -1.51 -0.97 6.55
N LEU A 126 -2.36 -1.36 7.50
CA LEU A 126 -2.71 -0.51 8.64
C LEU A 126 -1.48 -0.20 9.52
N LYS A 127 -0.63 -1.19 9.80
CA LYS A 127 0.62 -0.98 10.57
C LYS A 127 1.56 -0.03 9.84
N ILE A 128 1.73 -0.17 8.52
CA ILE A 128 2.52 0.75 7.69
C ILE A 128 1.97 2.19 7.81
N PHE A 129 0.66 2.37 7.73
CA PHE A 129 0.03 3.69 7.82
C PHE A 129 0.12 4.31 9.22
N LYS A 130 0.00 3.49 10.28
CA LYS A 130 0.27 3.94 11.65
C LYS A 130 1.71 4.41 11.81
N ARG A 131 2.68 3.67 11.25
CA ARG A 131 4.08 4.11 11.26
C ARG A 131 4.27 5.41 10.49
N LEU A 132 3.65 5.55 9.32
CA LEU A 132 3.68 6.78 8.52
C LEU A 132 3.14 7.99 9.31
N LYS A 133 2.05 7.80 10.07
CA LYS A 133 1.50 8.85 10.95
C LYS A 133 2.51 9.29 12.02
N GLU A 134 3.23 8.35 12.63
CA GLU A 134 4.26 8.69 13.62
C GLU A 134 5.45 9.43 13.01
N ILE A 135 5.85 9.08 11.79
CA ILE A 135 6.87 9.83 11.05
C ILE A 135 6.38 11.26 10.77
N ARG A 136 5.14 11.41 10.28
CA ARG A 136 4.54 12.70 9.93
C ARG A 136 4.50 13.67 11.11
N LYS A 137 4.17 13.18 12.32
CA LYS A 137 4.17 13.98 13.56
C LYS A 137 5.55 14.53 13.93
N LYS A 138 6.62 13.82 13.58
CA LYS A 138 8.01 14.24 13.87
C LYS A 138 8.56 15.24 12.85
N MET A 139 7.87 15.42 11.74
CA MET A 139 8.25 16.41 10.72
C MET A 139 7.75 17.82 11.09
N ASP A 140 6.90 17.96 12.11
CA ASP A 140 6.38 19.24 12.61
C ASP A 140 7.36 20.02 13.47
#